data_AF-A0A7K2WPE8-F1
#
_entry.id   AF-A0A7K2WPE8-F1
#
_cell.length_a   1.000
_cell.length_b   1.000
_cell.length_c   1.000
_cell.angle_alpha   90.00
_cell.angle_beta   90.00
_cell.angle_gamma   90.00
#
_symmetry.space_group_name_H-M   'P 1'
#
loop_
_entity.id
_entity.type
_entity.pdbx_description
1 polymer ?
#
loop_
_entity_poly.entity_id
_entity_poly.type
_entity_poly.pdbx_seq_one_letter_code
_entity_poly.pdbx_strand_id
1 'polypeptide(L)'
;MALYTDPDAFLGAVDLALSELKPGDQACQQLETILEEAASVWRVGIVAGKPGLVERIDATVQLAAEATGALDARAGRLLADAWKHAFSMHRDPSAAYRYAVRAVEAAAAPVISPKDSLPTLGKMISAFRDKPDKWDFYFKVDSTAAPKAVLLGMMQILWTNEYTRHVDPDVQAPLYVSQGEAESAVVLALSLVNWFASGAVTPK
;
A
#
# COMPACT_ATOMS: atom_id res chain seq x y z
N MET A 1 -2.02 36.30 -6.09
CA MET A 1 -1.51 36.42 -4.70
C MET A 1 -1.90 35.19 -3.84
N ALA A 2 -2.16 34.01 -4.44
CA ALA A 2 -2.54 32.78 -3.71
C ALA A 2 -1.35 31.81 -3.49
N LEU A 3 -0.29 31.92 -4.31
CA LEU A 3 0.90 31.05 -4.26
C LEU A 3 1.83 31.30 -3.06
N TYR A 4 1.66 32.41 -2.34
CA TYR A 4 2.53 32.79 -1.20
C TYR A 4 1.94 32.45 0.17
N THR A 5 0.66 32.08 0.22
CA THR A 5 -0.07 31.80 1.48
C THR A 5 -0.06 30.33 1.88
N ASP A 6 0.27 29.45 0.95
CA ASP A 6 0.36 28.01 1.16
C ASP A 6 1.74 27.54 0.67
N PRO A 7 2.61 27.06 1.59
CA PRO A 7 3.93 26.53 1.24
C PRO A 7 3.88 25.44 0.16
N ASP A 8 2.79 24.68 0.09
CA ASP A 8 2.62 23.59 -0.85
C ASP A 8 1.96 24.02 -2.17
N ALA A 9 1.40 25.22 -2.26
CA ALA A 9 0.72 25.67 -3.49
C ALA A 9 1.66 25.75 -4.70
N PHE A 10 2.94 26.05 -4.48
CA PHE A 10 3.95 26.00 -5.55
C PHE A 10 4.19 24.56 -6.01
N LEU A 11 4.37 23.63 -5.07
CA LEU A 11 4.55 22.21 -5.38
C LEU A 11 3.31 21.64 -6.08
N GLY A 12 2.11 22.09 -5.71
CA GLY A 12 0.86 21.63 -6.34
C GLY A 12 0.71 22.13 -7.77
N ALA A 13 1.18 23.34 -8.06
CA ALA A 13 1.27 23.85 -9.42
C ALA A 13 2.30 23.05 -10.26
N VAL A 14 3.42 22.66 -9.65
CA VAL A 14 4.44 21.80 -10.28
C VAL A 14 3.87 20.40 -10.55
N ASP A 15 3.20 19.77 -9.58
CA ASP A 15 2.57 18.44 -9.74
C ASP A 15 1.51 18.45 -10.85
N LEU A 16 0.65 19.46 -10.86
CA LEU A 16 -0.33 19.64 -11.93
C LEU A 16 0.34 19.80 -13.31
N ALA A 17 1.38 20.61 -13.40
CA ALA A 17 2.12 20.81 -14.65
C ALA A 17 2.80 19.53 -15.14
N LEU A 18 3.35 18.70 -14.23
CA LEU A 18 3.90 17.38 -14.56
C LEU A 18 2.83 16.44 -15.15
N SER A 19 1.60 16.48 -14.62
CA SER A 19 0.52 15.58 -15.03
C SER A 19 0.02 15.78 -16.48
N GLU A 20 0.41 16.91 -17.10
CA GLU A 20 0.14 17.24 -18.50
C GLU A 20 1.24 16.76 -19.45
N LEU A 21 2.40 16.35 -18.92
CA LEU A 21 3.54 15.87 -19.70
C LEU A 21 3.45 14.38 -20.01
N LYS A 22 4.25 13.94 -20.99
CA LYS A 22 4.40 12.51 -21.29
C LYS A 22 5.42 11.88 -20.34
N PRO A 23 5.22 10.61 -19.94
CA PRO A 23 6.28 9.85 -19.25
C PRO A 23 7.59 9.88 -20.05
N GLY A 24 8.68 10.28 -19.39
CA GLY A 24 10.01 10.38 -20.01
C GLY A 24 10.32 11.69 -20.72
N ASP A 25 9.44 12.71 -20.66
CA ASP A 25 9.72 14.04 -21.19
C ASP A 25 11.02 14.65 -20.61
N GLN A 26 11.72 15.44 -21.40
CA GLN A 26 12.96 16.09 -20.99
C GLN A 26 12.75 17.00 -19.77
N ALA A 27 11.60 17.68 -19.68
CA ALA A 27 11.26 18.51 -18.54
C ALA A 27 11.12 17.69 -17.24
N CYS A 28 10.60 16.46 -17.33
CA CYS A 28 10.52 15.55 -16.18
C CYS A 28 11.93 15.16 -15.68
N GLN A 29 12.86 14.88 -16.60
CA GLN A 29 14.23 14.51 -16.26
C GLN A 29 14.98 15.69 -15.63
N GLN A 30 14.83 16.88 -16.20
CA GLN A 30 15.45 18.10 -15.65
C GLN A 30 14.95 18.41 -14.24
N LEU A 31 13.63 18.28 -14.01
CA LEU A 31 13.08 18.50 -12.68
C LEU A 31 13.56 17.44 -11.68
N GLU A 32 13.65 16.17 -12.07
CA GLU A 32 14.22 15.12 -11.20
C GLU A 32 15.64 15.46 -10.77
N THR A 33 16.49 15.89 -11.70
CA THR A 33 17.87 16.32 -11.38
C THR A 33 17.88 17.48 -10.39
N ILE A 34 17.06 18.51 -10.60
CA ILE A 34 16.97 19.66 -9.68
C ILE A 34 16.53 19.22 -8.27
N LEU A 35 15.50 18.36 -8.20
CA LEU A 35 14.98 17.86 -6.91
C LEU A 35 16.02 16.99 -6.20
N GLU A 36 16.78 16.19 -6.94
CA GLU A 36 17.87 15.38 -6.41
C GLU A 36 19.02 16.24 -5.87
N GLU A 37 19.51 17.21 -6.65
CA GLU A 37 20.58 18.13 -6.26
C GLU A 37 20.20 19.00 -5.05
N ALA A 38 18.91 19.35 -4.93
CA ALA A 38 18.38 20.10 -3.80
C ALA A 38 18.11 19.24 -2.55
N ALA A 39 18.39 17.93 -2.59
CA ALA A 39 18.04 16.97 -1.55
C ALA A 39 16.55 17.04 -1.14
N SER A 40 15.68 17.22 -2.14
CA SER A 40 14.25 17.32 -1.93
C SER A 40 13.66 15.99 -1.45
N VAL A 41 12.71 16.09 -0.52
CA VAL A 41 11.84 14.97 -0.13
C VAL A 41 10.94 14.52 -1.28
N TRP A 42 10.79 15.31 -2.33
CA TRP A 42 10.01 14.98 -3.52
C TRP A 42 10.91 14.52 -4.67
N ARG A 43 10.35 13.64 -5.50
CA ARG A 43 10.92 13.20 -6.77
C ARG A 43 9.84 13.14 -7.85
N VAL A 44 10.25 13.17 -9.11
CA VAL A 44 9.36 12.88 -10.24
C VAL A 44 9.13 11.37 -10.30
N GLY A 45 7.86 10.96 -10.25
CA GLY A 45 7.41 9.59 -10.38
C GLY A 45 6.22 9.48 -11.32
N ILE A 46 5.60 8.30 -11.34
CA ILE A 46 4.38 8.04 -12.12
C ILE A 46 3.20 7.87 -11.17
N VAL A 47 2.19 8.72 -11.34
CA VAL A 47 0.95 8.74 -10.58
C VAL A 47 -0.21 8.49 -11.54
N ALA A 48 -0.90 7.35 -11.40
CA ALA A 48 -2.00 6.94 -12.28
C ALA A 48 -1.65 7.00 -13.79
N GLY A 49 -0.43 6.58 -14.14
CA GLY A 49 0.06 6.54 -15.53
C GLY A 49 0.54 7.88 -16.10
N LYS A 50 0.56 8.94 -15.29
CA LYS A 50 1.06 10.28 -15.66
C LYS A 50 2.25 10.68 -14.79
N PRO A 51 3.16 11.55 -15.26
CA PRO A 51 4.19 12.12 -14.39
C PRO A 51 3.57 12.92 -13.24
N GLY A 52 4.19 12.90 -12.07
CA GLY A 52 3.77 13.67 -10.89
C GLY A 52 4.83 13.63 -9.79
N LEU A 53 4.68 14.48 -8.78
CA LEU A 53 5.50 14.50 -7.59
C LEU A 53 5.08 13.39 -6.62
N VAL A 54 6.05 12.57 -6.24
CA VAL A 54 5.92 11.55 -5.21
C VAL A 54 7.02 11.70 -4.18
N GLU A 55 6.75 11.31 -2.95
CA GLU A 55 7.74 11.31 -1.89
C GLU A 55 8.89 10.36 -2.24
N ARG A 56 10.10 10.79 -1.94
CA ARG A 56 11.33 10.04 -2.13
C ARG A 56 11.41 8.97 -1.05
N ILE A 57 10.92 7.79 -1.40
CA ILE A 57 11.13 6.56 -0.64
C ILE A 57 12.45 5.94 -1.09
N ASP A 58 13.11 5.20 -0.19
CA ASP A 58 14.29 4.41 -0.56
C ASP A 58 14.03 3.61 -1.84
N ALA A 59 14.92 3.75 -2.82
CA ALA A 59 14.73 3.19 -4.16
C ALA A 59 14.53 1.67 -4.13
N THR A 60 15.11 0.97 -3.14
CA THR A 60 14.95 -0.48 -2.97
C THR A 60 13.52 -0.84 -2.58
N VAL A 61 12.91 -0.05 -1.70
CA VAL A 61 11.52 -0.26 -1.26
C VAL A 61 10.54 0.03 -2.39
N GLN A 62 10.81 1.07 -3.20
CA GLN A 62 10.01 1.36 -4.39
C GLN A 62 10.11 0.23 -5.43
N LEU A 63 11.32 -0.25 -5.74
CA LEU A 63 11.50 -1.37 -6.67
C LEU A 63 10.83 -2.65 -6.18
N ALA A 64 10.86 -2.91 -4.87
CA ALA A 64 10.15 -4.05 -4.28
C ALA A 64 8.62 -3.92 -4.44
N ALA A 65 8.07 -2.71 -4.31
CA ALA A 65 6.65 -2.44 -4.53
C ALA A 65 6.25 -2.70 -5.99
N GLU A 66 7.04 -2.17 -6.93
CA GLU A 66 6.83 -2.34 -8.37
C GLU A 66 6.91 -3.81 -8.77
N ALA A 67 7.93 -4.53 -8.30
CA ALA A 67 8.09 -5.97 -8.55
C ALA A 67 6.92 -6.79 -7.96
N THR A 68 6.48 -6.46 -6.73
CA THR A 68 5.32 -7.12 -6.09
C THR A 68 4.04 -6.86 -6.88
N GLY A 69 3.85 -5.62 -7.36
CA GLY A 69 2.70 -5.25 -8.18
C GLY A 69 2.62 -5.99 -9.52
N ALA A 70 3.75 -6.47 -10.05
CA ALA A 70 3.79 -7.25 -11.28
C ALA A 70 3.38 -8.73 -11.08
N LEU A 71 3.36 -9.25 -9.85
CA LEU A 71 3.07 -10.67 -9.57
C LEU A 71 1.58 -11.04 -9.74
N ASP A 72 0.66 -10.12 -9.41
CA ASP A 72 -0.78 -10.30 -9.57
C ASP A 72 -1.41 -9.01 -10.10
N ALA A 73 -2.09 -9.11 -11.24
CA ALA A 73 -2.62 -7.94 -11.93
C ALA A 73 -3.67 -7.17 -11.13
N ARG A 74 -4.48 -7.84 -10.28
CA ARG A 74 -5.53 -7.18 -9.50
C ARG A 74 -4.96 -6.64 -8.20
N ALA A 75 -4.24 -7.45 -7.44
CA ALA A 75 -3.61 -7.03 -6.19
C ALA A 75 -2.58 -5.94 -6.44
N GLY A 76 -1.81 -6.03 -7.52
CA GLY A 76 -0.82 -5.02 -7.91
C GLY A 76 -1.43 -3.66 -8.26
N ARG A 77 -2.55 -3.63 -8.99
CA ARG A 77 -3.28 -2.36 -9.23
C ARG A 77 -3.77 -1.74 -7.92
N LEU A 78 -4.35 -2.54 -7.03
CA LEU A 78 -4.82 -2.06 -5.72
C LEU A 78 -3.66 -1.57 -4.84
N LEU A 79 -2.50 -2.24 -4.90
CA LEU A 79 -1.31 -1.83 -4.17
C LEU A 79 -0.74 -0.51 -4.73
N ALA A 80 -0.76 -0.33 -6.06
CA ALA A 80 -0.36 0.92 -6.70
C ALA A 80 -1.30 2.08 -6.32
N ASP A 81 -2.62 1.84 -6.26
CA ASP A 81 -3.58 2.83 -5.77
C ASP A 81 -3.31 3.18 -4.29
N ALA A 82 -3.02 2.17 -3.45
CA ALA A 82 -2.67 2.37 -2.05
C ALA A 82 -1.39 3.22 -1.90
N TRP A 83 -0.36 2.90 -2.67
CA TRP A 83 0.91 3.61 -2.70
C TRP A 83 0.74 5.06 -3.13
N LYS A 84 -0.03 5.31 -4.20
CA LYS A 84 -0.38 6.66 -4.65
C LYS A 84 -1.01 7.48 -3.52
N HIS A 85 -2.03 6.93 -2.87
CA HIS A 85 -2.73 7.65 -1.82
C HIS A 85 -1.88 7.89 -0.56
N ALA A 86 -0.90 7.04 -0.29
CA ALA A 86 0.03 7.24 0.83
C ALA A 86 1.13 8.26 0.48
N PHE A 87 1.77 8.14 -0.68
CA PHE A 87 3.07 8.78 -0.91
C PHE A 87 3.08 9.83 -2.03
N SER A 88 1.94 10.13 -2.65
CA SER A 88 1.85 11.25 -3.61
C SER A 88 1.67 12.59 -2.91
N MET A 89 1.72 13.68 -3.66
CA MET A 89 1.47 15.02 -3.12
C MET A 89 0.04 15.17 -2.58
N HIS A 90 -0.94 14.60 -3.27
CA HIS A 90 -2.35 14.60 -2.86
C HIS A 90 -2.67 13.35 -2.04
N ARG A 91 -2.18 13.33 -0.80
CA ARG A 91 -2.34 12.20 0.13
C ARG A 91 -3.80 12.04 0.56
N ASP A 92 -4.23 10.78 0.64
CA ASP A 92 -5.48 10.37 1.28
C ASP A 92 -5.20 9.11 2.12
N PRO A 93 -4.82 9.28 3.40
CA PRO A 93 -4.47 8.17 4.29
C PRO A 93 -5.58 7.11 4.40
N SER A 94 -6.83 7.56 4.41
CA SER A 94 -8.00 6.66 4.53
C SER A 94 -8.20 5.83 3.27
N ALA A 95 -8.00 6.42 2.08
CA ALA A 95 -8.00 5.67 0.83
C ALA A 95 -6.80 4.72 0.75
N ALA A 96 -5.60 5.18 1.11
CA ALA A 96 -4.38 4.36 1.12
C ALA A 96 -4.57 3.07 1.93
N TYR A 97 -5.03 3.20 3.17
CA TYR A 97 -5.28 2.05 4.05
C TYR A 97 -6.30 1.07 3.46
N ARG A 98 -7.42 1.59 2.96
CA ARG A 98 -8.50 0.78 2.35
C ARG A 98 -8.01 0.01 1.12
N TYR A 99 -7.21 0.65 0.27
CA TYR A 99 -6.63 -0.02 -0.89
C TYR A 99 -5.58 -1.05 -0.48
N ALA A 100 -4.80 -0.81 0.59
CA ALA A 100 -3.86 -1.76 1.14
C ALA A 100 -4.56 -3.06 1.62
N VAL A 101 -5.66 -2.95 2.37
CA VAL A 101 -6.51 -4.08 2.77
C VAL A 101 -7.00 -4.85 1.54
N ARG A 102 -7.57 -4.15 0.56
CA ARG A 102 -8.12 -4.77 -0.66
C ARG A 102 -7.05 -5.45 -1.51
N ALA A 103 -5.83 -4.93 -1.53
CA ALA A 103 -4.70 -5.55 -2.23
C ALA A 103 -4.37 -6.92 -1.61
N VAL A 104 -4.30 -6.99 -0.27
CA VAL A 104 -4.11 -8.28 0.44
C VAL A 104 -5.30 -9.21 0.21
N GLU A 105 -6.54 -8.69 0.22
CA GLU A 105 -7.71 -9.51 -0.09
C GLU A 105 -7.62 -10.15 -1.48
N ALA A 106 -7.23 -9.36 -2.49
CA ALA A 106 -7.08 -9.84 -3.85
C ALA A 106 -5.99 -10.92 -3.98
N ALA A 107 -4.85 -10.74 -3.31
CA ALA A 107 -3.74 -11.70 -3.34
C ALA A 107 -4.04 -12.98 -2.54
N ALA A 108 -4.68 -12.87 -1.38
CA ALA A 108 -4.92 -13.99 -0.47
C ALA A 108 -6.15 -14.83 -0.88
N ALA A 109 -7.15 -14.23 -1.54
CA ALA A 109 -8.40 -14.92 -1.88
C ALA A 109 -8.21 -16.22 -2.67
N PRO A 110 -7.39 -16.27 -3.75
CA PRO A 110 -7.14 -17.51 -4.48
C PRO A 110 -6.51 -18.63 -3.64
N VAL A 111 -5.81 -18.28 -2.55
CA VAL A 111 -5.10 -19.22 -1.68
C VAL A 111 -5.97 -19.67 -0.50
N ILE A 112 -6.63 -18.75 0.19
CA ILE A 112 -7.35 -19.03 1.44
C ILE A 112 -8.84 -19.31 1.18
N SER A 113 -9.45 -18.64 0.20
CA SER A 113 -10.89 -18.72 -0.04
C SER A 113 -11.25 -18.78 -1.53
N PRO A 114 -10.68 -19.73 -2.31
CA PRO A 114 -10.84 -19.78 -3.77
C PRO A 114 -12.29 -20.01 -4.23
N LYS A 115 -13.16 -20.50 -3.34
CA LYS A 115 -14.58 -20.77 -3.61
C LYS A 115 -15.52 -19.69 -3.07
N ASP A 116 -15.01 -18.69 -2.36
CA ASP A 116 -15.83 -17.58 -1.87
C ASP A 116 -16.00 -16.55 -2.97
N SER A 117 -17.25 -16.23 -3.32
CA SER A 117 -17.57 -15.21 -4.32
C SER A 117 -17.37 -13.78 -3.78
N LEU A 118 -17.32 -13.61 -2.46
CA LEU A 118 -17.11 -12.34 -1.77
C LEU A 118 -16.08 -12.49 -0.64
N PRO A 119 -14.81 -12.81 -0.99
CA PRO A 119 -13.77 -12.99 0.00
C PRO A 119 -13.46 -11.66 0.69
N THR A 120 -13.33 -11.68 2.01
CA THR A 120 -12.89 -10.53 2.80
C THR A 120 -11.73 -10.94 3.71
N LEU A 121 -10.90 -9.97 4.09
CA LEU A 121 -9.75 -10.24 4.94
C LEU A 121 -10.17 -10.86 6.28
N GLY A 122 -11.26 -10.36 6.88
CA GLY A 122 -11.81 -10.93 8.12
C GLY A 122 -12.26 -12.40 7.99
N LYS A 123 -12.87 -12.79 6.85
CA LYS A 123 -13.21 -14.19 6.59
C LYS A 123 -11.97 -15.06 6.44
N MET A 124 -10.96 -14.56 5.72
CA MET A 124 -9.69 -15.26 5.52
C MET A 124 -8.91 -15.42 6.83
N ILE A 125 -8.86 -14.38 7.66
CA ILE A 125 -8.33 -14.43 9.03
C ILE A 125 -9.02 -15.55 9.83
N SER A 126 -10.35 -15.60 9.79
CA SER A 126 -11.11 -16.62 10.52
C SER A 126 -10.79 -18.02 10.00
N ALA A 127 -10.80 -18.22 8.68
CA ALA A 127 -10.48 -19.51 8.07
C ALA A 127 -9.04 -19.98 8.40
N PHE A 128 -8.08 -19.06 8.35
CA PHE A 128 -6.68 -19.34 8.64
C PHE A 128 -6.45 -19.66 10.12
N ARG A 129 -7.06 -18.89 11.03
CA ARG A 129 -7.02 -19.13 12.48
C ARG A 129 -7.61 -20.49 12.86
N ASP A 130 -8.76 -20.83 12.29
CA ASP A 130 -9.50 -22.01 12.72
C ASP A 130 -8.89 -23.31 12.17
N LYS A 131 -8.21 -23.26 11.00
CA LYS A 131 -7.60 -24.43 10.34
C LYS A 131 -6.23 -24.12 9.71
N PRO A 132 -5.22 -23.66 10.47
CA PRO A 132 -3.92 -23.23 9.93
C PRO A 132 -3.14 -24.34 9.23
N ASP A 133 -3.46 -25.60 9.49
CA ASP A 133 -2.82 -26.78 8.88
C ASP A 133 -3.22 -27.02 7.41
N LYS A 134 -4.22 -26.28 6.90
CA LYS A 134 -4.62 -26.30 5.49
C LYS A 134 -3.67 -25.55 4.55
N TRP A 135 -2.76 -24.75 5.11
CA TRP A 135 -1.83 -23.95 4.33
C TRP A 135 -0.41 -24.22 4.77
N ASP A 136 0.52 -24.22 3.82
CA ASP A 136 1.94 -24.21 4.09
C ASP A 136 2.50 -22.79 3.97
N PHE A 137 3.56 -22.53 4.72
CA PHE A 137 4.33 -21.30 4.67
C PHE A 137 5.82 -21.64 4.54
N TYR A 138 6.56 -20.87 3.75
CA TYR A 138 7.98 -21.12 3.53
C TYR A 138 8.82 -21.07 4.81
N PHE A 139 8.43 -20.22 5.77
CA PHE A 139 9.02 -20.25 7.11
C PHE A 139 8.51 -21.47 7.87
N LYS A 140 9.33 -22.53 7.88
CA LYS A 140 9.05 -23.82 8.53
C LYS A 140 9.84 -24.06 9.82
N VAL A 141 10.77 -23.16 10.16
CA VAL A 141 11.67 -23.33 11.30
C VAL A 141 10.91 -23.10 12.59
N ASP A 142 11.12 -23.99 13.57
CA ASP A 142 10.68 -23.77 14.94
C ASP A 142 11.42 -22.56 15.52
N SER A 143 10.66 -21.48 15.70
CA SER A 143 11.11 -20.26 16.35
C SER A 143 10.23 -20.00 17.57
N THR A 144 10.63 -19.07 18.44
CA THR A 144 9.81 -18.65 19.58
C THR A 144 8.43 -18.12 19.16
N ALA A 145 8.33 -17.57 17.95
CA ALA A 145 7.06 -17.22 17.33
C ALA A 145 6.69 -18.24 16.24
N ALA A 146 5.51 -18.85 16.34
CA ALA A 146 5.02 -19.74 15.28
C ALA A 146 4.83 -18.94 13.98
N PRO A 147 5.47 -19.29 12.84
CA PRO A 147 5.45 -18.45 11.64
C PRO A 147 4.04 -18.18 11.09
N LYS A 148 3.16 -19.19 11.12
CA LYS A 148 1.74 -19.04 10.74
C LYS A 148 0.98 -18.11 11.69
N ALA A 149 1.32 -18.09 12.97
CA ALA A 149 0.73 -17.16 13.93
C ALA A 149 1.18 -15.72 13.68
N VAL A 150 2.44 -15.51 13.26
CA VAL A 150 2.94 -14.19 12.84
C VAL A 150 2.20 -13.71 11.59
N LEU A 151 2.06 -14.56 10.57
CA LEU A 151 1.28 -14.25 9.37
C LEU A 151 -0.17 -13.86 9.72
N LEU A 152 -0.82 -14.65 10.59
CA LEU A 152 -2.16 -14.34 11.08
C LEU A 152 -2.22 -12.99 11.81
N GLY A 153 -1.24 -12.72 12.69
CA GLY A 153 -1.13 -11.44 13.40
C GLY A 153 -0.95 -10.25 12.47
N MET A 154 -0.14 -10.39 11.42
CA MET A 154 0.03 -9.35 10.38
C MET A 154 -1.28 -9.08 9.64
N MET A 155 -2.02 -10.12 9.26
CA MET A 155 -3.35 -9.96 8.65
C MET A 155 -4.33 -9.27 9.61
N GLN A 156 -4.30 -9.63 10.90
CA GLN A 156 -5.15 -9.02 11.93
C GLN A 156 -4.80 -7.54 12.16
N ILE A 157 -3.52 -7.18 12.26
CA ILE A 157 -3.07 -5.78 12.39
C ILE A 157 -3.62 -4.94 11.23
N LEU A 158 -3.50 -5.45 10.00
CA LEU A 158 -4.00 -4.77 8.81
C LEU A 158 -5.54 -4.71 8.76
N TRP A 159 -6.23 -5.69 9.32
CA TRP A 159 -7.70 -5.70 9.32
C TRP A 159 -8.31 -4.82 10.41
N THR A 160 -7.66 -4.72 11.58
CA THR A 160 -8.25 -4.12 12.78
C THR A 160 -8.15 -2.58 12.78
N ASN A 161 -7.16 -1.99 12.10
CA ASN A 161 -7.04 -0.52 12.02
C ASN A 161 -7.82 0.10 10.83
N GLU A 162 -8.67 -0.67 10.15
CA GLU A 162 -9.70 -0.11 9.26
C GLU A 162 -10.86 0.41 10.13
N TYR A 163 -10.68 1.56 10.79
CA TYR A 163 -11.58 2.22 11.77
C TYR A 163 -12.97 2.64 11.23
N THR A 164 -13.51 1.99 10.20
CA THR A 164 -14.80 2.35 9.59
C THR A 164 -15.96 1.42 10.02
N ARG A 165 -15.77 0.50 10.98
CA ARG A 165 -16.80 -0.53 11.25
C ARG A 165 -17.56 -0.42 12.58
N HIS A 166 -17.15 0.47 13.49
CA HIS A 166 -17.90 0.75 14.70
C HIS A 166 -17.91 2.26 14.95
N VAL A 167 -19.07 2.89 14.72
CA VAL A 167 -19.38 4.20 15.30
C VAL A 167 -19.49 3.95 16.80
N ASP A 168 -18.43 4.24 17.56
CA ASP A 168 -18.53 4.34 19.01
C ASP A 168 -19.15 5.72 19.31
N PRO A 169 -20.38 5.79 19.87
CA PRO A 169 -21.04 7.05 20.12
C PRO A 169 -20.32 7.93 21.16
N ASP A 170 -19.39 7.37 21.93
CA ASP A 170 -18.67 8.08 23.00
C ASP A 170 -17.26 8.56 22.58
N VAL A 171 -16.80 8.24 21.37
CA VAL A 171 -15.49 8.68 20.86
C VAL A 171 -15.66 9.84 19.89
N GLN A 172 -15.57 11.07 20.40
CA GLN A 172 -15.41 12.29 19.57
C GLN A 172 -13.96 12.49 19.11
N ALA A 173 -13.30 11.45 18.62
CA ALA A 173 -12.06 11.61 17.87
C ALA A 173 -12.41 11.67 16.37
N PRO A 174 -11.78 12.53 15.56
CA PRO A 174 -11.92 12.41 14.12
C PRO A 174 -11.49 10.99 13.72
N LEU A 175 -12.41 10.21 13.14
CA LEU A 175 -12.19 8.86 12.61
C LEU A 175 -11.28 8.91 11.38
N TYR A 176 -10.02 9.35 11.56
CA TYR A 176 -9.06 9.55 10.48
C TYR A 176 -7.87 8.62 10.65
N VAL A 177 -7.51 7.90 9.59
CA VAL A 177 -6.24 7.18 9.52
C VAL A 177 -5.14 8.24 9.45
N SER A 178 -4.16 8.17 10.35
CA SER A 178 -3.00 9.07 10.27
C SER A 178 -2.10 8.70 9.09
N GLN A 179 -1.31 9.68 8.62
CA GLN A 179 -0.37 9.44 7.52
C GLN A 179 0.57 8.27 7.84
N GLY A 180 1.17 8.24 9.03
CA GLY A 180 2.07 7.16 9.45
C GLY A 180 1.38 5.78 9.51
N GLU A 181 0.10 5.72 9.90
CA GLU A 181 -0.68 4.48 9.86
C GLU A 181 -0.93 4.00 8.44
N ALA A 182 -1.26 4.91 7.52
CA ALA A 182 -1.46 4.59 6.11
C ALA A 182 -0.18 4.06 5.46
N GLU A 183 0.95 4.74 5.67
CA GLU A 183 2.25 4.31 5.15
C GLU A 183 2.64 2.93 5.70
N SER A 184 2.49 2.72 7.02
CA SER A 184 2.76 1.44 7.66
C SER A 184 1.88 0.32 7.11
N ALA A 185 0.59 0.62 6.86
CA ALA A 185 -0.35 -0.34 6.27
C ALA A 185 0.01 -0.71 4.84
N VAL A 186 0.44 0.26 4.01
CA VAL A 186 0.88 0.00 2.63
C VAL A 186 2.12 -0.90 2.61
N VAL A 187 3.11 -0.64 3.47
CA VAL A 187 4.33 -1.46 3.55
C VAL A 187 4.04 -2.86 4.09
N LEU A 188 3.13 -2.98 5.08
CA LEU A 188 2.66 -4.28 5.57
C LEU A 188 1.91 -5.06 4.47
N ALA A 189 1.02 -4.38 3.74
CA ALA A 189 0.27 -4.99 2.64
C ALA A 189 1.19 -5.45 1.51
N LEU A 190 2.24 -4.68 1.18
CA LEU A 190 3.25 -5.09 0.19
C LEU A 190 3.89 -6.44 0.58
N SER A 191 4.27 -6.60 1.85
CA SER A 191 4.85 -7.85 2.35
C SER A 191 3.87 -9.02 2.23
N LEU A 192 2.61 -8.82 2.64
CA LEU A 192 1.57 -9.85 2.58
C LEU A 192 1.21 -10.22 1.13
N VAL A 193 1.00 -9.22 0.26
CA VAL A 193 0.72 -9.43 -1.17
C VAL A 193 1.85 -10.22 -1.81
N ASN A 194 3.11 -9.85 -1.55
CA ASN A 194 4.25 -10.58 -2.07
C ASN A 194 4.24 -12.04 -1.62
N TRP A 195 4.00 -12.34 -0.34
CA TRP A 195 3.97 -13.74 0.14
C TRP A 195 2.85 -14.58 -0.46
N PHE A 196 1.66 -14.02 -0.65
CA PHE A 196 0.57 -14.74 -1.31
C PHE A 196 0.80 -14.90 -2.82
N ALA A 197 1.22 -13.84 -3.51
CA ALA A 197 1.39 -13.83 -4.96
C ALA A 197 2.63 -14.63 -5.43
N SER A 198 3.71 -14.66 -4.64
CA SER A 198 4.91 -15.46 -4.94
C SER A 198 4.77 -16.94 -4.61
N GLY A 199 3.69 -17.36 -3.94
CA GLY A 199 3.52 -18.73 -3.47
C GLY A 199 4.34 -19.08 -2.23
N ALA A 200 4.80 -18.08 -1.46
CA ALA A 200 5.40 -18.33 -0.15
C ALA A 200 4.36 -18.93 0.82
N VAL A 201 3.09 -18.54 0.67
CA VAL A 201 1.91 -19.16 1.32
C VAL A 201 1.12 -19.93 0.28
N THR A 202 0.85 -21.21 0.51
CA THR A 202 0.14 -22.08 -0.44
C THR A 202 -0.89 -22.96 0.27
N PRO A 203 -1.97 -23.37 -0.40
CA PRO A 203 -2.81 -24.46 0.09
C PRO A 203 -2.00 -25.75 0.13
N LYS A 204 -2.24 -26.57 1.15
CA LYS A 204 -1.68 -27.91 1.28
C LYS A 204 -2.45 -28.95 0.48
#